data_AF-A0A968Z2I6-F1
#
_entry.id   AF-A0A968Z2I6-F1
#
_cell.length_a   1.000
_cell.length_b   1.000
_cell.length_c   1.000
_cell.angle_alpha   90.00
_cell.angle_beta   90.00
_cell.angle_gamma   90.00
#
_symmetry.space_group_name_H-M   'P 1'
#
loop_
_entity.id
_entity.type
_entity.pdbx_description
1 polymer ?
#
loop_
_entity_poly.entity_id
_entity_poly.type
_entity_poly.pdbx_seq_one_letter_code
_entity_poly.pdbx_strand_id
1 'polypeptide(L)'
;MVEQKLFRQKIVIDLFLLTGLILVTAAIATLYISNEKFFYFWDFAHYSSKTSEVVENFRQSPPQAIKIFFKSLSDDYSQLFCLLLVPFIFVFGDSRIVYIVSSALVYIVPFSLVMGMLATKIIPAHPRIVFLVNCFF
;
A
#
# COMPACT_ATOMS: atom_id res chain seq x y z
N MET A 1 9.00 -17.75 -32.49
CA MET A 1 10.18 -17.48 -31.63
C MET A 1 10.38 -15.99 -31.33
N VAL A 2 10.27 -15.09 -32.32
CA VAL A 2 10.42 -13.63 -32.12
C VAL A 2 9.32 -13.01 -31.23
N GLU A 3 8.05 -13.35 -31.45
CA GLU A 3 6.94 -12.84 -30.62
C GLU A 3 7.05 -13.23 -29.15
N GLN A 4 7.48 -14.46 -28.87
CA GLN A 4 7.69 -14.95 -27.51
C GLN A 4 8.80 -14.17 -26.78
N LYS A 5 9.86 -13.78 -27.51
CA LYS A 5 10.95 -12.94 -26.99
C LYS A 5 10.45 -11.51 -26.71
N LEU A 6 9.64 -10.95 -27.60
CA LEU A 6 9.06 -9.61 -27.45
C LEU A 6 8.08 -9.54 -26.27
N PHE A 7 7.24 -10.57 -26.11
CA PHE A 7 6.31 -10.69 -24.99
C PHE A 7 7.06 -10.77 -23.65
N ARG A 8 8.09 -11.62 -23.57
CA ARG A 8 8.94 -11.73 -22.38
C ARG A 8 9.61 -10.40 -22.03
N GLN A 9 10.11 -9.67 -23.03
CA GLN A 9 10.72 -8.35 -22.81
C GLN A 9 9.71 -7.35 -22.23
N LYS A 10 8.47 -7.32 -22.72
CA LYS A 10 7.42 -6.43 -22.18
C LYS A 10 7.14 -6.74 -20.71
N ILE A 11 6.95 -8.01 -20.35
CA ILE A 11 6.71 -8.42 -18.96
C ILE A 11 7.87 -7.98 -18.05
N VAL A 12 9.11 -8.17 -18.48
CA VAL A 12 10.28 -7.77 -17.68
C VAL A 12 10.31 -6.27 -17.46
N ILE A 13 9.97 -5.48 -18.49
CA ILE A 13 9.87 -4.02 -18.36
C ILE A 13 8.75 -3.63 -17.40
N ASP A 14 7.56 -4.23 -17.53
CA ASP A 14 6.41 -3.90 -16.67
C ASP A 14 6.69 -4.26 -15.20
N LEU A 15 7.33 -5.41 -14.94
CA LEU A 15 7.76 -5.81 -13.60
C LEU A 15 8.84 -4.89 -13.03
N PHE A 16 9.80 -4.46 -13.87
CA PHE A 16 10.83 -3.51 -13.46
C PHE A 16 10.20 -2.17 -13.07
N LEU A 17 9.24 -1.67 -13.85
CA LEU A 17 8.54 -0.41 -13.58
C LEU A 17 7.66 -0.51 -12.33
N LEU A 18 6.93 -1.61 -12.14
CA LEU A 18 6.16 -1.86 -10.92
C LEU A 18 7.06 -1.90 -9.68
N THR A 19 8.20 -2.58 -9.79
CA THR A 19 9.19 -2.63 -8.70
C THR A 19 9.75 -1.24 -8.41
N GLY A 20 10.07 -0.47 -9.46
CA GLY A 20 10.50 0.92 -9.33
C GLY A 20 9.46 1.79 -8.61
N LEU A 21 8.18 1.67 -8.98
CA LEU A 21 7.08 2.38 -8.33
C LEU A 21 6.97 2.03 -6.84
N ILE A 22 7.03 0.73 -6.51
CA ILE A 22 7.00 0.25 -5.11
C ILE A 22 8.17 0.84 -4.31
N LEU A 23 9.40 0.77 -4.85
CA LEU A 23 10.59 1.26 -4.17
C LEU A 23 10.57 2.77 -3.98
N VAL A 24 10.14 3.53 -5.00
CA VAL A 24 10.02 4.99 -4.91
C VAL A 24 8.97 5.37 -3.87
N THR A 25 7.79 4.75 -3.89
CA THR A 25 6.73 5.00 -2.90
C THR A 25 7.21 4.70 -1.47
N ALA A 26 7.86 3.56 -1.26
CA ALA A 26 8.42 3.21 0.05
C ALA A 26 9.53 4.18 0.50
N ALA A 27 10.40 4.60 -0.42
CA ALA A 27 11.48 5.54 -0.15
C ALA A 27 10.95 6.92 0.24
N ILE A 28 9.99 7.46 -0.52
CA ILE A 28 9.35 8.75 -0.21
C ILE A 28 8.67 8.69 1.15
N ALA A 29 7.86 7.65 1.41
CA ALA A 29 7.19 7.49 2.69
C ALA A 29 8.19 7.42 3.85
N THR A 30 9.25 6.63 3.70
CA THR A 30 10.30 6.50 4.73
C THR A 30 11.01 7.83 4.97
N LEU A 31 11.45 8.51 3.92
CA LEU A 31 12.13 9.81 4.03
C LEU A 31 11.24 10.85 4.71
N TYR A 32 9.96 10.90 4.35
CA TYR A 32 9.01 11.82 4.96
C TYR A 32 8.90 11.56 6.48
N ILE A 33 8.64 10.32 6.89
CA ILE A 33 8.44 9.96 8.30
C ILE A 33 9.71 10.11 9.14
N SER A 34 10.87 9.72 8.59
CA SER A 34 12.14 9.81 9.31
C SER A 34 12.56 11.25 9.62
N ASN A 35 11.97 12.24 8.94
CA ASN A 35 12.20 13.65 9.22
C ASN A 35 11.17 14.27 10.17
N GLU A 36 10.10 13.56 10.55
CA GLU A 36 9.12 14.05 11.51
C GLU A 36 9.72 14.08 12.94
N LYS A 37 9.69 15.26 13.58
CA LYS A 37 10.20 15.49 14.94
C LYS A 37 9.11 16.04 15.86
N PHE A 38 8.02 15.30 16.03
CA PHE A 38 6.91 15.70 16.90
C PHE A 38 6.24 14.50 17.55
N PHE A 39 5.52 14.76 18.65
CA PHE A 39 4.66 13.76 19.30
C PHE A 39 3.36 13.63 18.51
N TYR A 40 3.02 12.41 18.11
CA TYR A 40 1.79 12.13 17.39
C TYR A 40 0.60 12.16 18.35
N PHE A 41 -0.47 12.83 17.94
CA PHE A 41 -1.70 12.95 18.72
C PHE A 41 -2.92 12.72 17.83
N TRP A 42 -4.04 12.34 18.46
CA TRP A 42 -5.31 12.09 17.77
C TRP A 42 -5.12 11.11 16.61
N ASP A 43 -5.62 11.44 15.42
CA ASP A 43 -5.65 10.55 14.26
C ASP A 43 -4.25 10.12 13.80
N PHE A 44 -3.24 10.99 13.95
CA PHE A 44 -1.85 10.67 13.61
C PHE A 44 -1.28 9.49 14.41
N ALA A 45 -1.78 9.25 15.62
CA ALA A 45 -1.42 8.12 16.47
C ALA A 45 -2.50 7.02 16.47
N HIS A 46 -3.77 7.40 16.30
CA HIS A 46 -4.91 6.50 16.45
C HIS A 46 -4.87 5.37 15.42
N TYR A 47 -4.67 5.68 14.15
CA TYR A 47 -4.73 4.67 13.09
C TYR A 47 -3.59 3.65 13.16
N SER A 48 -2.38 4.11 13.47
CA SER A 48 -1.24 3.19 13.67
C SER A 48 -1.48 2.31 14.89
N SER A 49 -1.92 2.88 16.01
CA SER A 49 -2.19 2.14 17.25
C SER A 49 -3.31 1.12 17.08
N LYS A 50 -4.37 1.49 16.35
CA LYS A 50 -5.48 0.58 16.02
C LYS A 50 -5.02 -0.59 15.16
N THR A 51 -4.09 -0.35 14.24
CA THR A 51 -3.50 -1.41 13.43
C THR A 51 -2.64 -2.34 14.29
N SER A 52 -1.85 -1.81 15.21
CA SER A 52 -1.09 -2.59 16.20
C SER A 52 -2.01 -3.45 17.07
N GLU A 53 -3.15 -2.92 17.52
CA GLU A 53 -4.17 -3.68 18.27
C GLU A 53 -4.74 -4.85 17.45
N VAL A 54 -5.06 -4.62 16.17
CA VAL A 54 -5.52 -5.69 15.27
C VAL A 54 -4.45 -6.77 15.13
N VAL A 55 -3.20 -6.37 14.90
CA VAL A 55 -2.05 -7.29 14.79
C VAL A 55 -1.90 -8.12 16.06
N GLU A 56 -2.00 -7.50 17.24
CA GLU A 56 -1.88 -8.19 18.52
C GLU A 56 -3.04 -9.18 18.73
N ASN A 57 -4.27 -8.80 18.40
CA ASN A 57 -5.41 -9.73 18.42
C ASN A 57 -5.16 -10.95 17.52
N PHE A 58 -4.58 -10.76 16.33
CA PHE A 58 -4.21 -11.86 15.44
C PHE A 58 -3.07 -12.73 16.00
N ARG A 59 -2.08 -12.14 16.70
CA ARG A 59 -1.00 -12.89 17.36
C ARG A 59 -1.54 -13.77 18.49
N GLN A 60 -2.47 -13.24 19.28
CA GLN A 60 -3.06 -13.95 20.41
C GLN A 60 -4.02 -15.05 19.95
N SER A 61 -4.93 -14.73 19.01
CA SER A 61 -5.85 -15.70 18.47
C SER A 61 -6.49 -15.26 17.14
N PRO A 62 -6.05 -15.82 16.00
CA PRO A 62 -6.61 -15.47 14.69
C PRO A 62 -8.14 -15.66 14.59
N PRO A 63 -8.75 -16.75 15.11
CA PRO A 63 -10.21 -16.91 15.05
C PRO A 63 -10.97 -15.83 15.83
N GLN A 64 -10.45 -15.40 16.99
CA GLN A 64 -11.06 -14.31 17.74
C GLN A 64 -10.82 -12.96 17.06
N ALA A 65 -9.63 -12.73 16.50
CA ALA A 65 -9.32 -11.51 15.74
C ALA A 65 -10.29 -11.30 14.56
N ILE A 66 -10.62 -12.37 13.83
CA ILE A 66 -11.61 -12.33 12.73
C ILE A 66 -13.01 -11.94 13.26
N LYS A 67 -13.42 -12.47 14.42
CA LYS A 67 -14.71 -12.09 15.03
C LYS A 67 -14.74 -10.60 15.43
N ILE A 68 -13.66 -10.11 16.03
CA ILE A 68 -13.51 -8.70 16.41
C ILE A 68 -13.55 -7.82 15.15
N PHE A 69 -12.84 -8.22 14.10
CA PHE A 69 -12.85 -7.54 12.81
C PHE A 69 -14.27 -7.38 12.25
N PHE A 70 -15.05 -8.47 12.16
CA PHE A 70 -16.42 -8.40 11.64
C PHE A 70 -17.33 -7.54 12.50
N LYS A 71 -17.15 -7.57 13.83
CA LYS A 71 -17.89 -6.70 14.74
C LYS A 71 -17.56 -5.22 14.49
N SER A 72 -16.29 -4.90 14.18
CA SER A 72 -15.85 -3.52 13.94
C SER A 72 -16.43 -2.89 12.67
N LEU A 73 -16.99 -3.68 11.74
CA LEU A 73 -17.56 -3.15 10.50
C LEU A 73 -18.77 -2.24 10.74
N SER A 74 -19.41 -2.35 11.90
CA SER A 74 -20.52 -1.49 12.32
C SER A 74 -20.08 -0.25 13.10
N ASP A 75 -18.79 -0.14 13.43
CA ASP A 75 -18.24 1.01 14.16
C ASP A 75 -17.88 2.15 13.20
N ASP A 76 -17.95 3.39 13.66
CA ASP A 76 -17.58 4.59 12.88
C ASP A 76 -16.15 4.50 12.30
N TYR A 77 -15.26 3.84 13.03
CA TYR A 77 -13.89 3.55 12.61
C TYR A 77 -13.69 2.04 12.43
N SER A 78 -14.20 1.48 11.33
CA SER A 78 -14.00 0.05 11.04
C SER A 78 -12.52 -0.34 10.95
N GLN A 79 -12.18 -1.58 11.32
CA GLN A 79 -10.80 -2.11 11.21
C GLN A 79 -10.48 -2.63 9.80
N LEU A 80 -11.33 -2.34 8.80
CA LEU A 80 -11.16 -2.82 7.42
C LEU A 80 -9.79 -2.46 6.85
N PHE A 81 -9.34 -1.23 7.08
CA PHE A 81 -8.06 -0.74 6.57
C PHE A 81 -6.85 -1.35 7.29
N CYS A 82 -7.01 -1.88 8.51
CA CYS A 82 -5.92 -2.48 9.28
C CYS A 82 -5.57 -3.88 8.73
N LEU A 83 -6.57 -4.63 8.28
CA LEU A 83 -6.42 -6.05 7.97
C LEU A 83 -5.39 -6.32 6.87
N LEU A 84 -5.37 -5.48 5.82
CA LEU A 84 -4.43 -5.64 4.71
C LEU A 84 -2.98 -5.31 5.10
N LEU A 85 -2.78 -4.62 6.24
CA LEU A 85 -1.46 -4.22 6.75
C LEU A 85 -0.85 -5.28 7.69
N VAL A 86 -1.68 -6.15 8.27
CA VAL A 86 -1.25 -7.23 9.19
C VAL A 86 -0.06 -8.05 8.65
N PRO A 87 -0.06 -8.57 7.39
CA PRO A 87 1.07 -9.37 6.92
C PRO A 87 2.38 -8.59 6.89
N PHE A 88 2.36 -7.29 6.56
CA PHE A 88 3.55 -6.47 6.56
C PHE A 88 4.09 -6.26 7.97
N ILE A 89 3.21 -6.00 8.93
CA ILE A 89 3.61 -5.82 10.33
C ILE A 89 4.13 -7.14 10.95
N PHE A 90 3.62 -8.29 10.52
CA PHE A 90 4.20 -9.58 10.90
C PHE A 90 5.60 -9.80 10.36
N VAL A 91 5.89 -9.37 9.14
CA VAL A 91 7.19 -9.58 8.49
C VAL A 91 8.23 -8.54 8.94
N PHE A 92 7.86 -7.27 9.02
CA PHE A 92 8.78 -6.15 9.25
C PHE A 92 8.74 -5.59 10.67
N GLY A 93 7.83 -6.07 11.51
CA GLY A 93 7.67 -5.64 12.90
C GLY A 93 6.66 -4.49 13.07
N ASP A 94 6.26 -4.28 14.32
CA ASP A 94 5.29 -3.24 14.69
C ASP A 94 5.99 -1.92 14.95
N SER A 95 5.89 -1.01 13.98
CA SER A 95 6.40 0.36 14.08
C SER A 95 5.60 1.30 13.20
N ARG A 96 5.63 2.60 13.53
CA ARG A 96 4.96 3.63 12.73
C ARG A 96 5.47 3.71 11.28
N ILE A 97 6.78 3.51 11.07
CA ILE A 97 7.37 3.47 9.73
C ILE A 97 6.79 2.31 8.92
N VAL A 98 6.76 1.11 9.51
CA VAL A 98 6.18 -0.06 8.84
C VAL A 98 4.69 0.17 8.55
N TYR A 99 3.91 0.71 9.49
CA TYR A 99 2.51 1.04 9.28
C TYR A 99 2.30 1.95 8.05
N ILE A 100 3.02 3.07 7.98
CA ILE A 100 2.82 4.05 6.89
C ILE A 100 3.34 3.52 5.56
N VAL A 101 4.51 2.87 5.53
CA VAL A 101 5.04 2.26 4.31
C VAL A 101 4.06 1.19 3.79
N SER A 102 3.55 0.34 4.67
CA SER A 102 2.56 -0.69 4.30
C SER A 102 1.29 -0.06 3.76
N SER A 103 0.78 0.99 4.42
CA SER A 103 -0.39 1.74 3.96
C SER A 103 -0.17 2.34 2.56
N ALA A 104 1.00 2.95 2.32
CA ALA A 104 1.34 3.50 1.01
C ALA A 104 1.41 2.39 -0.06
N LEU A 105 2.01 1.24 0.25
CA LEU A 105 2.11 0.14 -0.71
C LEU A 105 0.76 -0.55 -1.00
N VAL A 106 -0.10 -0.69 0.01
CA VAL A 106 -1.39 -1.38 -0.11
C VAL A 106 -2.46 -0.49 -0.74
N TYR A 107 -2.44 0.82 -0.48
CA TYR A 107 -3.49 1.73 -0.93
C TYR A 107 -3.05 2.67 -2.05
N ILE A 108 -1.88 3.31 -1.93
CA ILE A 108 -1.44 4.29 -2.92
C ILE A 108 -0.98 3.62 -4.21
N VAL A 109 -0.17 2.55 -4.14
CA VAL A 109 0.31 1.88 -5.37
C VAL A 109 -0.84 1.35 -6.23
N PRO A 110 -1.83 0.59 -5.71
CA PRO A 110 -2.96 0.14 -6.52
C PRO A 110 -3.82 1.29 -7.03
N PHE A 111 -4.02 2.34 -6.21
CA PHE A 111 -4.74 3.53 -6.64
C PHE A 111 -4.06 4.21 -7.83
N SER A 112 -2.74 4.44 -7.77
CA SER A 112 -1.96 5.04 -8.85
C SER A 112 -2.03 4.21 -10.14
N LEU A 113 -1.96 2.87 -10.04
CA LEU A 113 -2.11 1.99 -11.21
C LEU A 113 -3.51 2.11 -11.83
N VAL A 114 -4.57 2.13 -11.02
CA VAL A 114 -5.95 2.30 -11.49
C VAL A 114 -6.15 3.66 -12.16
N MET A 115 -5.65 4.72 -11.53
CA MET A 115 -5.71 6.08 -12.11
C MET A 115 -4.95 6.17 -13.42
N GLY A 116 -3.76 5.58 -13.50
CA GLY A 116 -2.99 5.47 -14.74
C GLY A 116 -3.78 4.74 -15.83
N MET A 117 -4.43 3.62 -15.51
CA MET A 117 -5.27 2.89 -16.48
C MET A 117 -6.44 3.75 -16.97
N LEU A 118 -7.14 4.43 -16.07
CA LEU A 118 -8.26 5.32 -16.43
C LEU A 118 -7.79 6.48 -17.30
N ALA A 119 -6.63 7.08 -17.00
CA ALA A 119 -6.06 8.15 -17.79
C ALA A 119 -5.80 7.72 -19.24
N THR A 120 -5.34 6.48 -19.48
CA THR A 120 -5.16 5.97 -20.86
C THR A 120 -6.46 5.81 -21.65
N LYS A 121 -7.61 5.71 -20.97
CA LYS A 121 -8.93 5.66 -21.61
C LYS A 121 -9.42 7.05 -22.01
N ILE A 122 -8.98 8.09 -21.29
CA ILE A 122 -9.35 9.48 -21.53
C ILE A 122 -8.43 10.10 -22.59
N ILE A 123 -7.12 9.84 -22.49
CA ILE A 123 -6.08 10.35 -23.39
C ILE A 123 -5.53 9.17 -24.21
N PRO A 124 -6.06 8.90 -25.41
CA PRO A 124 -5.66 7.75 -26.20
C PRO A 124 -4.29 7.93 -26.88
N ALA A 125 -3.76 9.17 -26.91
CA ALA A 125 -2.44 9.45 -27.45
C ALA A 125 -1.34 8.95 -26.49
N HIS A 126 -0.37 8.19 -27.02
CA HIS A 126 0.79 7.67 -26.27
C HIS A 126 0.42 7.00 -24.93
N PRO A 127 -0.42 5.94 -24.93
CA PRO A 127 -1.02 5.38 -23.71
C PRO A 127 0.01 4.91 -22.68
N ARG A 128 1.19 4.45 -23.10
CA ARG A 128 2.28 4.06 -22.18
C ARG A 128 2.84 5.25 -21.41
N ILE A 129 3.02 6.40 -22.05
CA ILE A 129 3.56 7.59 -21.38
C ILE A 129 2.49 8.14 -20.44
N VAL A 130 1.23 8.22 -20.90
CA VAL A 130 0.10 8.64 -20.07
C VAL A 130 -0.02 7.77 -18.82
N PHE A 131 0.04 6.46 -18.98
CA PHE A 131 0.01 5.53 -17.84
C PHE A 131 1.14 5.80 -16.85
N LEU A 132 2.39 5.90 -17.34
CA LEU A 132 3.56 6.07 -16.48
C LEU A 132 3.55 7.40 -15.73
N VAL A 133 3.24 8.50 -16.41
CA VAL A 133 3.19 9.82 -15.77
C VAL A 133 2.17 9.81 -14.63
N ASN A 134 0.96 9.27 -14.84
CA ASN A 134 -0.06 9.20 -13.79
C ASN A 134 0.24 8.19 -12.67
N CYS A 135 1.12 7.22 -12.89
CA CYS A 135 1.51 6.30 -11.83
C CYS A 135 2.55 6.91 -10.88
N PHE A 136 3.42 7.80 -11.40
CA PHE A 136 4.54 8.40 -10.66
C PHE A 136 4.30 9.85 -10.20
N PHE A 137 3.31 10.55 -10.75
CA PHE A 137 2.89 11.92 -10.42
C PHE A 137 1.40 11.96 -10.12
#